data_AF-A0A517PWC1-F1
#
_entry.id   AF-A0A517PWC1-F1
#
_cell.length_a   1.000
_cell.length_b   1.000
_cell.length_c   1.000
_cell.angle_alpha   90.00
_cell.angle_beta   90.00
_cell.angle_gamma   90.00
#
_symmetry.space_group_name_H-M   'P 1'
#
loop_
_entity.id
_entity.type
_entity.pdbx_description
1 polymer ?
#
loop_
_entity_poly.entity_id
_entity_poly.type
_entity_poly.pdbx_seq_one_letter_code
_entity_poly.pdbx_strand_id
1 'polypeptide(L)'
;MAIKAPYYPIVYVRGFAATMAEIEETVATPYMGFNLGSTKIRQNSENEIVRFIFESPLLRLMKDEGYRDTYQNGDLVEIGQTVDAKSIWVFRYYEEVSKDLGTGNRKTILEFAVELRKFILQIRDHICGNDKEERKNFKVYLVAHSMGGLLTRCYLQNICRHYQNEQLELPGPSLVDKVFTYATPHNGIDIFGFNALDMGPLDPFHVKNFNRDYMRDYLRINDERTPVSSLDGAFPEERFFCFVGTNYRDYDAFYKLSKKGTGPMSDGLVMMKNAVVSRAPRAFAHRSHSGPYGIVNSEEGYQNLRRFLFGQVRVDLRLSVDEIMLPPNVQEQRDAGKDVEANYNIDVTAKVRGAGYFLNERRVIQESAIRKPLEEMAHQDESTYLFSGYLHKAGKSQDSQDTALGFIIHISIEVPAYQVDNRFWFDDYYEGERLFSETITFEVRTTMDKTTVRYGLSSQAGVGKANRMGDLTQADNKGRRFLQIPIGFRKGVNNPPRPGFRGKLLLTASPWNK
;
A
#
# COMPACT_ATOMS: atom_id res chain seq x y z
N MET A 1 3.06 30.43 5.34
CA MET A 1 3.84 30.15 4.11
C MET A 1 2.90 29.66 3.03
N ALA A 2 3.02 30.25 1.84
CA ALA A 2 2.28 29.91 0.63
C ALA A 2 2.39 28.41 0.25
N ILE A 3 1.37 27.90 -0.44
CA ILE A 3 1.33 26.52 -0.93
C ILE A 3 2.42 26.32 -1.97
N LYS A 4 3.31 25.36 -1.74
CA LYS A 4 4.40 25.04 -2.65
C LYS A 4 4.54 23.53 -2.79
N ALA A 5 4.22 23.01 -3.96
CA ALA A 5 4.39 21.59 -4.28
C ALA A 5 5.84 21.13 -3.98
N PRO A 6 6.04 19.92 -3.42
CA PRO A 6 5.03 18.92 -3.08
C PRO A 6 4.52 19.02 -1.62
N TYR A 7 4.51 20.22 -1.01
CA TYR A 7 4.07 20.40 0.36
C TYR A 7 2.65 20.98 0.41
N TYR A 8 1.72 20.12 0.81
CA TYR A 8 0.31 20.42 1.03
C TYR A 8 -0.10 20.00 2.45
N PRO A 9 -1.22 20.52 2.98
CA PRO A 9 -1.77 20.09 4.26
C PRO A 9 -2.08 18.60 4.24
N ILE A 10 -1.82 17.93 5.36
CA ILE A 10 -2.12 16.51 5.53
C ILE A 10 -3.37 16.38 6.40
N VAL A 11 -4.38 15.70 5.87
CA VAL A 11 -5.60 15.36 6.59
C VAL A 11 -5.58 13.88 6.92
N TYR A 12 -5.52 13.57 8.21
CA TYR A 12 -5.67 12.22 8.72
C TYR A 12 -7.15 11.85 8.83
N VAL A 13 -7.51 10.70 8.25
CA VAL A 13 -8.86 10.15 8.29
C VAL A 13 -8.80 8.78 8.97
N ARG A 14 -9.20 8.71 10.24
CA ARG A 14 -9.19 7.45 11.01
C ARG A 14 -10.25 6.49 10.45
N GLY A 15 -10.08 5.19 10.72
CA GLY A 15 -11.06 4.17 10.37
C GLY A 15 -11.84 3.65 11.57
N PHE A 16 -12.71 2.69 11.28
CA PHE A 16 -13.76 2.15 12.13
C PHE A 16 -13.30 1.70 13.52
N ALA A 17 -13.85 2.35 14.54
CA ALA A 17 -14.07 1.78 15.87
C ALA A 17 -15.43 1.05 15.82
N ALA A 18 -15.41 -0.26 16.07
CA ALA A 18 -16.55 -1.13 15.80
C ALA A 18 -17.69 -1.02 16.81
N THR A 19 -17.30 -0.76 18.06
CA THR A 19 -18.18 -0.59 19.19
C THR A 19 -18.20 0.88 19.61
N MET A 20 -19.26 1.28 20.32
CA MET A 20 -19.27 2.62 20.91
C MET A 20 -18.12 2.80 21.91
N ALA A 21 -17.74 1.75 22.64
CA ALA A 21 -16.59 1.80 23.55
C ALA A 21 -15.28 2.15 22.83
N GLU A 22 -15.01 1.52 21.67
CA GLU A 22 -13.84 1.86 20.85
C GLU A 22 -13.92 3.28 20.27
N ILE A 23 -15.14 3.78 19.99
CA ILE A 23 -15.35 5.17 19.56
C ILE A 23 -14.95 6.10 20.71
N GLU A 24 -15.44 5.85 21.93
CA GLU A 24 -15.07 6.64 23.12
C GLU A 24 -13.56 6.62 23.38
N GLU A 25 -12.92 5.45 23.32
CA GLU A 25 -11.46 5.34 23.45
C GLU A 25 -10.72 6.14 22.37
N THR A 26 -11.25 6.15 21.14
CA THR A 26 -10.64 6.87 20.02
C THR A 26 -10.76 8.38 20.19
N VAL A 27 -11.96 8.90 20.52
CA VAL A 27 -12.19 10.33 20.70
C VAL A 27 -11.48 10.88 21.94
N ALA A 28 -11.26 10.04 22.96
CA ALA A 28 -10.50 10.40 24.16
C ALA A 28 -9.01 10.70 23.90
N THR A 29 -8.52 10.48 22.67
CA THR A 29 -7.15 10.85 22.27
C THR A 29 -7.15 11.98 21.23
N PRO A 30 -6.27 12.99 21.35
CA PRO A 30 -6.30 14.17 20.48
C PRO A 30 -6.01 13.84 19.01
N TYR A 31 -5.18 12.85 18.74
CA TYR A 31 -4.84 12.43 17.37
C TYR A 31 -5.54 11.14 16.93
N MET A 32 -6.57 10.68 17.64
CA MET A 32 -7.31 9.45 17.32
C MET A 32 -6.39 8.23 17.09
N GLY A 33 -5.34 8.14 17.90
CA GLY A 33 -4.33 7.09 17.83
C GLY A 33 -3.24 7.25 16.75
N PHE A 34 -3.25 8.28 15.90
CA PHE A 34 -2.19 8.50 14.90
C PHE A 34 -0.85 8.95 15.50
N ASN A 35 -0.85 9.42 16.74
CA ASN A 35 0.34 9.75 17.52
C ASN A 35 0.97 8.54 18.22
N LEU A 36 0.36 7.36 18.14
CA LEU A 36 0.87 6.17 18.82
C LEU A 36 2.08 5.60 18.06
N GLY A 37 3.16 5.37 18.81
CA GLY A 37 4.39 4.75 18.33
C GLY A 37 4.49 3.26 18.68
N SER A 38 5.70 2.71 18.57
CA SER A 38 6.05 1.35 19.02
C SER A 38 7.44 1.33 19.65
N THR A 39 7.66 0.46 20.63
CA THR A 39 8.94 0.29 21.34
C THR A 39 9.59 -1.09 21.15
N LYS A 40 8.94 -2.00 20.41
CA LYS A 40 9.25 -3.44 20.36
C LYS A 40 9.52 -3.91 18.93
N ILE A 41 10.77 -3.97 18.47
CA ILE A 41 11.07 -4.43 17.09
C ILE A 41 12.38 -5.23 16.96
N ARG A 42 13.32 -5.21 17.91
CA ARG A 42 14.68 -5.75 17.67
C ARG A 42 15.12 -6.73 18.72
N GLN A 43 15.96 -7.69 18.31
CA GLN A 43 16.72 -8.55 19.22
C GLN A 43 18.22 -8.21 19.13
N ASN A 44 18.95 -8.29 20.23
CA ASN A 44 20.42 -8.19 20.24
C ASN A 44 21.07 -9.55 19.88
N SER A 45 22.40 -9.58 19.89
CA SER A 45 23.20 -10.81 19.67
C SER A 45 22.95 -11.91 20.69
N GLU A 46 22.33 -11.59 21.82
CA GLU A 46 21.95 -12.53 22.90
C GLU A 46 20.48 -12.99 22.76
N ASN A 47 19.82 -12.64 21.65
CA ASN A 47 18.41 -12.91 21.34
C ASN A 47 17.41 -12.19 22.26
N GLU A 48 17.85 -11.23 23.08
CA GLU A 48 16.98 -10.44 23.94
C GLU A 48 16.28 -9.35 23.15
N ILE A 49 15.00 -9.13 23.43
CA ILE A 49 14.27 -8.01 22.82
C ILE A 49 14.86 -6.70 23.34
N VAL A 50 15.51 -5.94 22.46
CA VAL A 50 16.01 -4.61 22.75
C VAL A 50 15.02 -3.54 22.33
N ARG A 51 14.95 -2.50 23.17
CA ARG A 51 14.08 -1.35 22.95
C ARG A 51 14.46 -0.65 21.65
N PHE A 52 13.49 -0.50 20.75
CA PHE A 52 13.60 0.33 19.55
C PHE A 52 12.41 1.27 19.51
N ILE A 53 12.64 2.56 19.63
CA ILE A 53 11.57 3.57 19.71
C ILE A 53 11.27 4.09 18.31
N PHE A 54 10.05 3.83 17.84
CA PHE A 54 9.44 4.53 16.72
C PHE A 54 8.30 5.40 17.25
N GLU A 55 8.35 6.70 16.98
CA GLU A 55 7.52 7.68 17.71
C GLU A 55 6.08 7.80 17.19
N SER A 56 5.86 7.50 15.90
CA SER A 56 4.61 7.53 15.11
C SER A 56 4.85 8.26 13.78
N PRO A 57 4.07 7.97 12.73
CA PRO A 57 4.16 8.73 11.49
C PRO A 57 3.91 10.24 11.69
N LEU A 58 2.98 10.60 12.58
CA LEU A 58 2.61 12.00 12.84
C LEU A 58 3.80 12.78 13.40
N LEU A 59 4.41 12.30 14.49
CA LEU A 59 5.56 12.97 15.09
C LEU A 59 6.77 13.00 14.13
N ARG A 60 6.95 11.96 13.32
CA ARG A 60 8.02 11.90 12.33
C ARG A 60 7.80 12.86 11.15
N LEU A 61 6.56 13.14 10.75
CA LEU A 61 6.27 14.22 9.78
C LEU A 61 6.64 15.59 10.32
N MET A 62 6.37 15.85 11.60
CA MET A 62 6.74 17.10 12.25
C MET A 62 8.27 17.26 12.33
N LYS A 63 8.97 16.20 12.75
CA LYS A 63 10.43 16.23 12.94
C LYS A 63 11.22 16.20 11.63
N ASP A 64 10.85 15.34 10.69
CA ASP A 64 11.66 15.11 9.49
C ASP A 64 11.28 16.04 8.32
N GLU A 65 10.02 16.49 8.25
CA GLU A 65 9.49 17.30 7.14
C GLU A 65 9.02 18.71 7.56
N GLY A 66 9.07 19.02 8.86
CA GLY A 66 8.75 20.34 9.40
C GLY A 66 7.25 20.67 9.41
N TYR A 67 6.39 19.64 9.45
CA TYR A 67 4.95 19.83 9.62
C TYR A 67 4.59 20.26 11.05
N ARG A 68 3.44 20.92 11.22
CA ARG A 68 2.90 21.30 12.53
C ARG A 68 1.46 20.82 12.66
N ASP A 69 1.06 20.37 13.84
CA ASP A 69 -0.36 20.19 14.13
C ASP A 69 -1.08 21.55 14.20
N THR A 70 -2.41 21.49 14.26
CA THR A 70 -3.27 22.69 14.27
C THR A 70 -4.04 22.84 15.56
N TYR A 71 -3.56 22.25 16.66
CA TYR A 71 -4.19 22.39 17.97
C TYR A 71 -3.62 23.59 18.73
N GLN A 72 -4.48 24.39 19.34
CA GLN A 72 -4.12 25.53 20.16
C GLN A 72 -5.10 25.65 21.34
N ASN A 73 -4.58 25.89 22.55
CA ASN A 73 -5.39 26.13 23.75
C ASN A 73 -6.45 25.05 24.07
N GLY A 74 -6.21 23.80 23.65
CA GLY A 74 -7.13 22.68 23.88
C GLY A 74 -8.19 22.47 22.79
N ASP A 75 -8.17 23.26 21.72
CA ASP A 75 -9.10 23.13 20.58
C ASP A 75 -8.32 23.14 19.25
N LEU A 76 -9.02 22.96 18.14
CA LEU A 76 -8.53 23.29 16.81
C LEU A 76 -8.28 24.80 16.71
N VAL A 77 -7.31 25.18 15.90
CA VAL A 77 -7.03 26.58 15.53
C VAL A 77 -8.31 27.35 15.20
N GLU A 78 -8.48 28.53 15.81
CA GLU A 78 -9.70 29.31 15.72
C GLU A 78 -9.98 29.78 14.29
N ILE A 79 -11.25 29.79 13.90
CA ILE A 79 -11.70 30.30 12.60
C ILE A 79 -11.16 31.72 12.38
N GLY A 80 -10.51 31.93 11.23
CA GLY A 80 -9.90 33.22 10.85
C GLY A 80 -8.42 33.33 11.18
N GLN A 81 -7.85 32.43 11.99
CA GLN A 81 -6.40 32.36 12.18
C GLN A 81 -5.71 31.71 10.98
N THR A 82 -4.60 32.29 10.54
CA THR A 82 -3.83 31.78 9.41
C THR A 82 -2.93 30.60 9.81
N VAL A 83 -2.92 29.56 8.99
CA VAL A 83 -2.14 28.34 9.20
C VAL A 83 -1.17 28.13 8.04
N ASP A 84 0.02 27.58 8.32
CA ASP A 84 0.98 27.19 7.28
C ASP A 84 0.48 26.00 6.46
N ALA A 85 0.80 25.98 5.15
CA ALA A 85 0.49 24.84 4.27
C ALA A 85 1.10 23.51 4.75
N LYS A 86 2.22 23.56 5.49
CA LYS A 86 2.80 22.40 6.19
C LYS A 86 2.09 22.13 7.51
N SER A 87 0.80 21.87 7.43
CA SER A 87 -0.06 21.58 8.59
C SER A 87 -0.61 20.16 8.58
N ILE A 88 -0.86 19.63 9.77
CA ILE A 88 -1.47 18.32 10.01
C ILE A 88 -2.83 18.55 10.67
N TRP A 89 -3.86 18.01 10.05
CA TRP A 89 -5.24 18.09 10.48
C TRP A 89 -5.76 16.68 10.73
N VAL A 90 -6.51 16.48 11.80
CA VAL A 90 -7.20 15.20 12.06
C VAL A 90 -8.68 15.43 11.83
N PHE A 91 -9.27 14.68 10.89
CA PHE A 91 -10.71 14.74 10.66
C PHE A 91 -11.43 13.93 11.76
N ARG A 92 -11.82 14.61 12.83
CA ARG A 92 -12.34 14.03 14.08
C ARG A 92 -13.82 13.65 14.02
N TYR A 93 -14.27 13.03 12.94
CA TYR A 93 -15.69 12.74 12.69
C TYR A 93 -16.35 11.79 13.71
N TYR A 94 -15.57 11.07 14.53
CA TYR A 94 -16.11 10.26 15.61
C TYR A 94 -16.70 11.08 16.77
N GLU A 95 -16.28 12.32 16.96
CA GLU A 95 -16.78 13.16 18.05
C GLU A 95 -18.29 13.38 17.95
N GLU A 96 -18.83 13.56 16.74
CA GLU A 96 -20.27 13.71 16.54
C GLU A 96 -21.08 12.44 16.88
N VAL A 97 -20.43 11.27 16.82
CA VAL A 97 -21.03 9.96 17.12
C VAL A 97 -20.82 9.53 18.57
N SER A 98 -19.80 10.05 19.24
CA SER A 98 -19.55 9.82 20.66
C SER A 98 -20.79 10.18 21.49
N LYS A 99 -21.04 9.40 22.54
CA LYS A 99 -22.05 9.71 23.55
C LYS A 99 -21.61 10.84 24.46
N ASP A 100 -20.31 10.96 24.72
CA ASP A 100 -19.75 11.93 25.65
C ASP A 100 -19.61 13.31 25.01
N LEU A 101 -19.22 13.37 23.72
CA LEU A 101 -18.94 14.63 23.01
C LEU A 101 -19.98 14.98 21.94
N GLY A 102 -20.79 14.01 21.49
CA GLY A 102 -21.65 14.15 20.34
C GLY A 102 -23.10 13.78 20.62
N THR A 103 -23.74 13.20 19.61
CA THR A 103 -25.16 12.86 19.65
C THR A 103 -25.41 11.42 20.10
N GLY A 104 -24.38 10.59 20.19
CA GLY A 104 -24.51 9.13 20.32
C GLY A 104 -25.07 8.42 19.07
N ASN A 105 -25.48 9.17 18.04
CA ASN A 105 -26.10 8.64 16.84
C ASN A 105 -25.04 8.35 15.78
N ARG A 106 -25.09 7.15 15.21
CA ARG A 106 -24.17 6.74 14.15
C ARG A 106 -24.57 7.39 12.81
N LYS A 107 -23.59 7.88 12.06
CA LYS A 107 -23.74 8.41 10.70
C LYS A 107 -23.23 7.42 9.65
N THR A 108 -23.70 7.57 8.42
CA THR A 108 -23.30 6.79 7.25
C THR A 108 -21.97 7.28 6.65
N ILE A 109 -21.32 6.43 5.84
CA ILE A 109 -20.11 6.81 5.08
C ILE A 109 -20.37 8.04 4.19
N LEU A 110 -21.58 8.14 3.60
CA LEU A 110 -21.97 9.26 2.75
C LEU A 110 -22.00 10.57 3.55
N GLU A 111 -22.65 10.58 4.72
CA GLU A 111 -22.72 11.75 5.58
C GLU A 111 -21.33 12.21 6.02
N PHE A 112 -20.46 11.29 6.45
CA PHE A 112 -19.08 11.64 6.79
C PHE A 112 -18.26 12.15 5.61
N ALA A 113 -18.51 11.66 4.39
CA ALA A 113 -17.84 12.15 3.20
C ALA A 113 -18.27 13.59 2.84
N VAL A 114 -19.52 13.98 3.14
CA VAL A 114 -19.98 15.37 3.05
C VAL A 114 -19.29 16.24 4.11
N GLU A 115 -19.17 15.76 5.35
CA GLU A 115 -18.44 16.47 6.40
C GLU A 115 -16.94 16.62 6.08
N LEU A 116 -16.33 15.62 5.43
CA LEU A 116 -14.94 15.73 4.97
C LEU A 116 -14.77 16.87 3.95
N ARG A 117 -15.75 17.09 3.06
CA ARG A 117 -15.72 18.25 2.15
C ARG A 117 -15.70 19.56 2.93
N LYS A 118 -16.61 19.73 3.89
CA LYS A 118 -16.67 20.94 4.74
C LYS A 118 -15.34 21.18 5.44
N PHE A 119 -14.76 20.12 6.02
CA PHE A 119 -13.48 20.19 6.70
C PHE A 119 -12.34 20.63 5.76
N ILE A 120 -12.28 20.09 4.54
CA ILE A 120 -11.27 20.50 3.54
C ILE A 120 -11.45 21.97 3.12
N LEU A 121 -12.68 22.46 2.99
CA LEU A 121 -12.94 23.86 2.68
C LEU A 121 -12.52 24.78 3.83
N GLN A 122 -12.77 24.38 5.08
CA GLN A 122 -12.29 25.10 6.25
C GLN A 122 -10.75 25.18 6.25
N ILE A 123 -10.05 24.07 5.97
CA ILE A 123 -8.58 24.05 5.88
C ILE A 123 -8.09 25.02 4.80
N ARG A 124 -8.74 25.04 3.63
CA ARG A 124 -8.44 26.00 2.56
C ARG A 124 -8.58 27.43 3.05
N ASP A 125 -9.63 27.74 3.79
CA ASP A 125 -9.87 29.08 4.30
C ASP A 125 -8.80 29.51 5.32
N HIS A 126 -8.34 28.62 6.21
CA HIS A 126 -7.23 28.91 7.13
C HIS A 126 -5.89 29.18 6.44
N ILE A 127 -5.64 28.55 5.29
CA ILE A 127 -4.32 28.60 4.64
C ILE A 127 -4.27 29.68 3.57
N CYS A 128 -5.31 29.76 2.75
CA CYS A 128 -5.36 30.66 1.61
C CYS A 128 -6.07 31.98 1.93
N GLY A 129 -6.90 32.02 2.98
CA GLY A 129 -7.83 33.13 3.20
C GLY A 129 -8.62 33.45 1.93
N ASN A 130 -8.63 34.72 1.54
CA ASN A 130 -9.30 35.21 0.33
C ASN A 130 -8.38 35.29 -0.91
N ASP A 131 -7.14 34.80 -0.84
CA ASP A 131 -6.22 34.84 -1.98
C ASP A 131 -6.68 33.86 -3.08
N LYS A 132 -7.04 34.40 -4.24
CA LYS A 132 -7.60 33.63 -5.36
C LYS A 132 -6.59 32.65 -5.97
N GLU A 133 -5.31 33.03 -6.06
CA GLU A 133 -4.29 32.18 -6.67
C GLU A 133 -3.89 31.03 -5.73
N GLU A 134 -3.75 31.31 -4.43
CA GLU A 134 -3.54 30.26 -3.42
C GLU A 134 -4.71 29.27 -3.37
N ARG A 135 -5.96 29.77 -3.39
CA ARG A 135 -7.17 28.90 -3.41
C ARG A 135 -7.24 28.03 -4.67
N LYS A 136 -6.79 28.54 -5.82
CA LYS A 136 -6.73 27.79 -7.08
C LYS A 136 -5.67 26.67 -7.02
N ASN A 137 -4.54 26.95 -6.38
CA ASN A 137 -3.46 25.98 -6.19
C ASN A 137 -3.65 25.06 -4.98
N PHE A 138 -4.69 25.31 -4.16
CA PHE A 138 -4.97 24.54 -2.96
C PHE A 138 -5.26 23.07 -3.28
N LYS A 139 -4.53 22.21 -2.58
CA LYS A 139 -4.80 20.77 -2.48
C LYS A 139 -4.50 20.31 -1.06
N VAL A 140 -5.01 19.13 -0.69
CA VAL A 140 -4.64 18.39 0.51
C VAL A 140 -4.12 17.00 0.18
N TYR A 141 -3.38 16.42 1.11
CA TYR A 141 -3.11 14.99 1.18
C TYR A 141 -4.09 14.32 2.12
N LEU A 142 -4.71 13.22 1.69
CA LEU A 142 -5.52 12.38 2.57
C LEU A 142 -4.71 11.16 3.01
N VAL A 143 -4.54 11.01 4.31
CA VAL A 143 -3.87 9.86 4.93
C VAL A 143 -4.88 9.10 5.75
N ALA A 144 -5.38 8.02 5.17
CA ALA A 144 -6.51 7.28 5.72
C ALA A 144 -6.09 5.93 6.28
N HIS A 145 -6.80 5.46 7.30
CA HIS A 145 -6.62 4.11 7.87
C HIS A 145 -7.93 3.35 7.85
N SER A 146 -7.89 2.05 7.52
CA SER A 146 -9.04 1.15 7.56
C SER A 146 -10.26 1.76 6.84
N MET A 147 -11.45 1.80 7.46
CA MET A 147 -12.67 2.41 6.90
C MET A 147 -12.52 3.88 6.48
N GLY A 148 -11.59 4.64 7.07
CA GLY A 148 -11.34 6.03 6.66
C GLY A 148 -10.95 6.15 5.18
N GLY A 149 -10.36 5.09 4.61
CA GLY A 149 -10.09 5.03 3.18
C GLY A 149 -11.34 4.82 2.32
N LEU A 150 -12.39 4.18 2.86
CA LEU A 150 -13.70 4.06 2.20
C LEU A 150 -14.46 5.38 2.20
N LEU A 151 -14.39 6.11 3.31
CA LEU A 151 -14.88 7.49 3.42
C LEU A 151 -14.17 8.39 2.40
N THR A 152 -12.84 8.30 2.33
CA THR A 152 -12.03 9.01 1.32
C THR A 152 -12.48 8.65 -0.09
N ARG A 153 -12.75 7.38 -0.37
CA ARG A 153 -13.25 6.95 -1.68
C ARG A 153 -14.67 7.43 -1.96
N CYS A 154 -15.57 7.40 -0.99
CA CYS A 154 -16.92 7.96 -1.12
C CYS A 154 -16.87 9.46 -1.42
N TYR A 155 -15.98 10.20 -0.74
CA TYR A 155 -15.73 11.61 -1.04
C TYR A 155 -15.33 11.81 -2.52
N LEU A 156 -14.33 11.07 -3.00
CA LEU A 156 -13.82 11.20 -4.37
C LEU A 156 -14.79 10.70 -5.45
N GLN A 157 -15.37 9.51 -5.26
CA GLN A 157 -16.18 8.80 -6.25
C GLN A 157 -17.63 9.28 -6.27
N ASN A 158 -18.19 9.62 -5.11
CA ASN A 158 -19.59 10.02 -4.97
C ASN A 158 -19.71 11.53 -4.77
N ILE A 159 -19.21 12.06 -3.65
CA ILE A 159 -19.49 13.44 -3.24
C ILE A 159 -18.99 14.45 -4.28
N CYS A 160 -17.74 14.36 -4.71
CA CYS A 160 -17.17 15.28 -5.69
C CYS A 160 -17.88 15.26 -7.05
N ARG A 161 -18.45 14.13 -7.46
CA ARG A 161 -18.98 13.93 -8.82
C ARG A 161 -20.50 14.08 -8.92
N HIS A 162 -21.21 13.76 -7.85
CA HIS A 162 -22.66 13.51 -7.92
C HIS A 162 -23.47 14.27 -6.88
N TYR A 163 -22.86 14.71 -5.77
CA TYR A 163 -23.57 15.46 -4.73
C TYR A 163 -23.78 16.92 -5.17
N GLN A 164 -24.98 17.46 -4.98
CA GLN A 164 -25.36 18.80 -5.40
C GLN A 164 -25.47 19.70 -4.17
N ASN A 165 -24.50 20.60 -3.99
CA ASN A 165 -24.53 21.59 -2.91
C ASN A 165 -23.60 22.76 -3.26
N GLU A 166 -24.19 23.90 -3.61
CA GLU A 166 -23.44 25.10 -4.02
C GLU A 166 -22.55 25.66 -2.89
N GLN A 167 -22.99 25.59 -1.63
CA GLN A 167 -22.21 26.05 -0.48
C GLN A 167 -20.95 25.22 -0.26
N LEU A 168 -20.97 23.96 -0.70
CA LEU A 168 -19.82 23.06 -0.66
C LEU A 168 -19.01 23.08 -1.95
N GLU A 169 -19.38 23.92 -2.92
CA GLU A 169 -18.80 23.96 -4.26
C GLU A 169 -18.85 22.57 -4.93
N LEU A 170 -20.02 21.91 -4.84
CA LEU A 170 -20.28 20.56 -5.35
C LEU A 170 -21.44 20.52 -6.37
N PRO A 171 -21.35 19.68 -7.41
CA PRO A 171 -20.20 18.82 -7.75
C PRO A 171 -19.01 19.67 -8.20
N GLY A 172 -17.80 19.19 -7.95
CA GLY A 172 -16.59 19.99 -8.13
C GLY A 172 -15.31 19.18 -7.95
N PRO A 173 -14.14 19.80 -8.18
CA PRO A 173 -12.86 19.11 -8.02
C PRO A 173 -12.65 18.67 -6.56
N SER A 174 -11.99 17.53 -6.37
CA SER A 174 -11.79 16.93 -5.04
C SER A 174 -10.91 17.74 -4.09
N LEU A 175 -10.17 18.74 -4.57
CA LEU A 175 -9.14 19.44 -3.79
C LEU A 175 -8.08 18.49 -3.17
N VAL A 176 -7.96 17.25 -3.64
CA VAL A 176 -6.98 16.27 -3.16
C VAL A 176 -5.86 16.13 -4.19
N ASP A 177 -4.61 16.20 -3.76
CA ASP A 177 -3.45 15.91 -4.61
C ASP A 177 -3.11 14.41 -4.58
N LYS A 178 -3.10 13.80 -3.39
CA LYS A 178 -2.79 12.37 -3.20
C LYS A 178 -3.55 11.75 -2.03
N VAL A 179 -3.75 10.44 -2.13
CA VAL A 179 -4.30 9.60 -1.07
C VAL A 179 -3.30 8.53 -0.69
N PHE A 180 -3.07 8.34 0.60
CA PHE A 180 -2.33 7.21 1.15
C PHE A 180 -3.24 6.44 2.11
N THR A 181 -3.42 5.14 1.90
CA THR A 181 -4.26 4.31 2.77
C THR A 181 -3.46 3.25 3.49
N TYR A 182 -3.67 3.14 4.80
CA TYR A 182 -3.21 2.04 5.65
C TYR A 182 -4.33 1.00 5.78
N ALA A 183 -4.11 -0.21 5.27
CA ALA A 183 -4.98 -1.37 5.51
C ALA A 183 -6.49 -1.12 5.24
N THR A 184 -6.83 -0.31 4.23
CA THR A 184 -8.23 -0.06 3.89
C THR A 184 -8.82 -1.25 3.13
N PRO A 185 -9.99 -1.79 3.53
CA PRO A 185 -10.69 -2.87 2.82
C PRO A 185 -11.38 -2.35 1.56
N HIS A 186 -10.60 -1.97 0.55
CA HIS A 186 -11.07 -1.41 -0.73
C HIS A 186 -12.04 -2.31 -1.50
N ASN A 187 -12.01 -3.61 -1.25
CA ASN A 187 -12.95 -4.59 -1.83
C ASN A 187 -13.78 -5.29 -0.74
N GLY A 188 -14.01 -4.63 0.40
CA GLY A 188 -14.74 -5.20 1.52
C GLY A 188 -13.93 -6.16 2.40
N ILE A 189 -14.61 -6.76 3.36
CA ILE A 189 -14.06 -7.75 4.29
C ILE A 189 -14.72 -9.10 3.99
N ASP A 190 -13.91 -10.16 4.00
CA ASP A 190 -14.41 -11.53 3.84
C ASP A 190 -14.51 -12.17 5.24
N ILE A 191 -15.65 -12.78 5.56
CA ILE A 191 -15.90 -13.49 6.82
C ILE A 191 -16.15 -14.97 6.47
N PHE A 192 -15.26 -15.86 6.93
CA PHE A 192 -15.28 -17.29 6.59
C PHE A 192 -15.23 -17.57 5.07
N GLY A 193 -14.52 -16.73 4.32
CA GLY A 193 -14.39 -16.86 2.86
C GLY A 193 -15.59 -16.30 2.06
N PHE A 194 -16.64 -15.83 2.74
CA PHE A 194 -17.79 -15.19 2.11
C PHE A 194 -17.74 -13.67 2.29
N ASN A 195 -18.38 -12.94 1.37
CA ASN A 195 -18.56 -11.49 1.52
C ASN A 195 -19.29 -11.18 2.83
N ALA A 196 -18.87 -10.12 3.53
CA ALA A 196 -19.53 -9.60 4.72
C ALA A 196 -21.07 -9.59 4.57
N LEU A 197 -21.78 -10.29 5.46
CA LEU A 197 -23.23 -10.43 5.39
C LEU A 197 -23.90 -9.12 5.85
N ASP A 198 -24.82 -8.57 5.06
CA ASP A 198 -25.66 -7.45 5.49
C ASP A 198 -26.74 -7.97 6.45
N MET A 199 -26.58 -7.72 7.75
CA MET A 199 -27.55 -8.10 8.78
C MET A 199 -28.61 -7.01 9.04
N GLY A 200 -28.70 -6.00 8.18
CA GLY A 200 -29.72 -4.95 8.25
C GLY A 200 -29.63 -4.11 9.53
N PRO A 201 -30.76 -3.61 10.07
CA PRO A 201 -30.78 -2.73 11.25
C PRO A 201 -30.30 -3.39 12.56
N LEU A 202 -30.00 -4.70 12.54
CA LEU A 202 -29.46 -5.47 13.66
C LEU A 202 -27.94 -5.67 13.58
N ASP A 203 -27.23 -4.83 12.83
CA ASP A 203 -25.76 -4.89 12.70
C ASP A 203 -25.06 -3.97 13.73
N PRO A 204 -24.75 -4.47 14.96
CA PRO A 204 -24.08 -3.67 15.99
C PRO A 204 -22.65 -3.27 15.61
N PHE A 205 -22.06 -3.88 14.58
CA PHE A 205 -20.67 -3.69 14.17
C PHE A 205 -20.54 -3.05 12.79
N HIS A 206 -21.63 -2.56 12.16
CA HIS A 206 -21.65 -1.97 10.80
C HIS A 206 -20.80 -2.74 9.76
N VAL A 207 -20.80 -4.06 9.86
CA VAL A 207 -20.20 -4.97 8.89
C VAL A 207 -20.74 -4.71 7.49
N LYS A 208 -21.99 -4.21 7.38
CA LYS A 208 -22.60 -3.72 6.14
C LYS A 208 -21.73 -2.74 5.36
N ASN A 209 -20.97 -1.85 6.01
CA ASN A 209 -20.07 -0.90 5.33
C ASN A 209 -19.00 -1.59 4.46
N PHE A 210 -18.72 -2.86 4.73
CA PHE A 210 -17.73 -3.69 4.05
C PHE A 210 -18.37 -4.74 3.12
N ASN A 211 -19.71 -4.79 3.05
CA ASN A 211 -20.42 -5.61 2.07
C ASN A 211 -20.32 -4.97 0.69
N ARG A 212 -19.83 -5.73 -0.29
CA ARG A 212 -19.58 -5.24 -1.66
C ARG A 212 -20.79 -4.57 -2.33
N ASP A 213 -22.01 -5.03 -2.12
CA ASP A 213 -23.20 -4.44 -2.75
C ASP A 213 -23.48 -3.06 -2.16
N TYR A 214 -23.48 -2.95 -0.83
CA TYR A 214 -23.60 -1.65 -0.18
C TYR A 214 -22.43 -0.71 -0.49
N MET A 215 -21.22 -1.24 -0.65
CA MET A 215 -20.06 -0.46 -1.12
C MET A 215 -20.32 0.15 -2.49
N ARG A 216 -20.90 -0.60 -3.44
CA ARG A 216 -21.22 -0.08 -4.77
C ARG A 216 -22.19 1.09 -4.69
N ASP A 217 -23.18 1.00 -3.81
CA ASP A 217 -24.17 2.07 -3.61
C ASP A 217 -23.52 3.38 -3.14
N TYR A 218 -22.79 3.36 -2.02
CA TYR A 218 -22.21 4.59 -1.49
C TYR A 218 -21.00 5.09 -2.29
N LEU A 219 -20.34 4.23 -3.08
CA LEU A 219 -19.28 4.61 -4.01
C LEU A 219 -19.79 5.02 -5.40
N ARG A 220 -21.10 4.86 -5.68
CA ARG A 220 -21.72 5.12 -7.00
C ARG A 220 -21.11 4.32 -8.14
N ILE A 221 -20.70 3.07 -7.89
CA ILE A 221 -20.21 2.16 -8.94
C ILE A 221 -21.40 1.44 -9.55
N ASN A 222 -21.92 1.95 -10.66
CA ASN A 222 -23.15 1.43 -11.28
C ASN A 222 -22.89 0.24 -12.22
N ASP A 223 -21.79 0.25 -12.98
CA ASP A 223 -21.47 -0.86 -13.91
C ASP A 223 -21.02 -2.09 -13.15
N GLU A 224 -21.81 -3.17 -13.18
CA GLU A 224 -21.52 -4.45 -12.53
C GLU A 224 -20.18 -5.07 -12.93
N ARG A 225 -19.68 -4.75 -14.13
CA ARG A 225 -18.37 -5.22 -14.61
C ARG A 225 -17.20 -4.48 -13.96
N THR A 226 -17.44 -3.28 -13.43
CA THR A 226 -16.42 -2.51 -12.72
C THR A 226 -16.20 -3.11 -11.33
N PRO A 227 -14.99 -3.59 -10.99
CA PRO A 227 -14.71 -4.14 -9.68
C PRO A 227 -14.92 -3.09 -8.58
N VAL A 228 -15.44 -3.51 -7.42
CA VAL A 228 -15.64 -2.61 -6.27
C VAL A 228 -14.34 -1.95 -5.82
N SER A 229 -13.18 -2.58 -6.04
CA SER A 229 -11.86 -1.99 -5.77
C SER A 229 -11.41 -0.90 -6.75
N SER A 230 -12.19 -0.59 -7.79
CA SER A 230 -11.89 0.46 -8.77
C SER A 230 -12.20 1.86 -8.21
N LEU A 231 -11.44 2.87 -8.65
CA LEU A 231 -11.82 4.28 -8.45
C LEU A 231 -12.81 4.79 -9.50
N ASP A 232 -13.14 3.96 -10.50
CA ASP A 232 -14.11 4.28 -11.56
C ASP A 232 -13.84 5.63 -12.25
N GLY A 233 -12.56 5.91 -12.50
CA GLY A 233 -12.09 7.15 -13.13
C GLY A 233 -12.25 8.42 -12.27
N ALA A 234 -12.72 8.32 -11.02
CA ALA A 234 -12.96 9.48 -10.16
C ALA A 234 -11.68 10.18 -9.66
N PHE A 235 -10.57 9.45 -9.62
CA PHE A 235 -9.28 9.96 -9.15
C PHE A 235 -8.13 9.22 -9.83
N PRO A 236 -6.99 9.87 -10.13
CA PRO A 236 -5.85 9.22 -10.78
C PRO A 236 -5.28 8.10 -9.89
N GLU A 237 -5.27 6.87 -10.40
CA GLU A 237 -4.86 5.71 -9.58
C GLU A 237 -3.39 5.80 -9.17
N GLU A 238 -2.53 6.42 -9.98
CA GLU A 238 -1.13 6.64 -9.66
C GLU A 238 -0.90 7.54 -8.44
N ARG A 239 -1.90 8.34 -8.04
CA ARG A 239 -1.89 9.23 -6.87
C ARG A 239 -2.65 8.65 -5.68
N PHE A 240 -3.03 7.37 -5.74
CA PHE A 240 -3.69 6.65 -4.65
C PHE A 240 -2.82 5.48 -4.20
N PHE A 241 -2.09 5.61 -3.09
CA PHE A 241 -1.17 4.56 -2.61
C PHE A 241 -1.82 3.65 -1.57
N CYS A 242 -1.74 2.34 -1.78
CA CYS A 242 -2.24 1.32 -0.85
C CYS A 242 -1.09 0.67 -0.08
N PHE A 243 -1.00 0.94 1.22
CA PHE A 243 -0.06 0.26 2.11
C PHE A 243 -0.77 -0.85 2.88
N VAL A 244 -0.28 -2.09 2.72
CA VAL A 244 -1.01 -3.30 3.08
C VAL A 244 -0.25 -4.08 4.15
N GLY A 245 -0.98 -4.48 5.20
CA GLY A 245 -0.46 -5.35 6.26
C GLY A 245 -0.55 -6.81 5.83
N THR A 246 0.28 -7.65 6.45
CA THR A 246 0.38 -9.09 6.12
C THR A 246 0.56 -9.98 7.34
N ASN A 247 0.52 -9.42 8.56
CA ASN A 247 0.65 -10.19 9.79
C ASN A 247 -0.73 -10.44 10.40
N TYR A 248 -1.29 -11.62 10.12
CA TYR A 248 -2.58 -12.04 10.63
C TYR A 248 -2.56 -12.62 12.05
N ARG A 249 -1.37 -12.98 12.57
CA ARG A 249 -1.25 -13.69 13.87
C ARG A 249 -1.39 -12.76 15.06
N ASP A 250 -1.03 -11.49 14.89
CA ASP A 250 -0.91 -10.48 15.95
C ASP A 250 -2.11 -9.54 16.08
N TYR A 251 -3.29 -9.93 15.57
CA TYR A 251 -4.53 -9.15 15.69
C TYR A 251 -5.64 -9.92 16.40
N ASP A 252 -5.96 -9.52 17.64
CA ASP A 252 -7.00 -10.14 18.48
C ASP A 252 -8.23 -9.24 18.71
N ALA A 253 -8.28 -8.02 18.13
CA ALA A 253 -9.25 -7.00 18.51
C ALA A 253 -10.69 -7.24 18.01
N PHE A 254 -10.93 -8.16 17.07
CA PHE A 254 -12.28 -8.50 16.57
C PHE A 254 -12.82 -9.83 17.15
N TYR A 255 -12.48 -10.15 18.40
CA TYR A 255 -12.75 -11.43 19.06
C TYR A 255 -12.20 -12.65 18.29
N LYS A 256 -12.23 -13.85 18.91
CA LYS A 256 -11.72 -15.13 18.38
C LYS A 256 -12.33 -15.59 17.03
N LEU A 257 -13.18 -14.78 16.38
CA LEU A 257 -13.71 -15.01 15.04
C LEU A 257 -12.71 -14.62 13.93
N SER A 258 -11.88 -13.57 14.08
CA SER A 258 -10.99 -13.13 12.99
C SER A 258 -9.93 -14.18 12.63
N LYS A 259 -9.34 -14.84 13.65
CA LYS A 259 -8.41 -15.98 13.48
C LYS A 259 -9.03 -17.18 12.74
N LYS A 260 -10.37 -17.31 12.73
CA LYS A 260 -11.08 -18.37 12.00
C LYS A 260 -11.71 -17.90 10.68
N GLY A 261 -11.89 -16.59 10.47
CA GLY A 261 -12.61 -16.03 9.31
C GLY A 261 -11.71 -15.43 8.23
N THR A 262 -10.57 -14.82 8.61
CA THR A 262 -9.54 -14.29 7.72
C THR A 262 -8.23 -15.01 8.01
N GLY A 263 -7.94 -16.03 7.22
CA GLY A 263 -6.77 -16.87 7.40
C GLY A 263 -5.45 -16.21 6.97
N PRO A 264 -4.45 -17.02 6.56
CA PRO A 264 -3.24 -16.57 5.88
C PRO A 264 -3.54 -15.56 4.76
N MET A 265 -2.55 -14.73 4.37
CA MET A 265 -2.71 -13.66 3.36
C MET A 265 -3.63 -12.49 3.79
N SER A 266 -3.58 -12.10 5.06
CA SER A 266 -4.30 -10.95 5.63
C SER A 266 -3.44 -10.21 6.67
N ASP A 267 -3.90 -9.05 7.13
CA ASP A 267 -3.34 -8.33 8.29
C ASP A 267 -4.05 -8.67 9.62
N GLY A 268 -4.86 -9.74 9.61
CA GLY A 268 -5.68 -10.19 10.73
C GLY A 268 -7.10 -9.64 10.73
N LEU A 269 -7.43 -8.75 9.78
CA LEU A 269 -8.80 -8.29 9.54
C LEU A 269 -9.13 -8.18 8.04
N VAL A 270 -8.21 -7.65 7.23
CA VAL A 270 -8.42 -7.40 5.81
C VAL A 270 -7.52 -8.32 5.01
N MET A 271 -8.14 -9.12 4.12
CA MET A 271 -7.40 -9.93 3.15
C MET A 271 -6.57 -9.03 2.23
N MET A 272 -5.31 -9.40 1.96
CA MET A 272 -4.41 -8.61 1.11
C MET A 272 -5.01 -8.30 -0.27
N LYS A 273 -5.75 -9.25 -0.85
CA LYS A 273 -6.46 -9.07 -2.14
C LYS A 273 -7.53 -7.98 -2.09
N ASN A 274 -8.12 -7.73 -0.92
CA ASN A 274 -9.15 -6.73 -0.72
C ASN A 274 -8.57 -5.38 -0.24
N ALA A 275 -7.32 -5.36 0.20
CA ALA A 275 -6.65 -4.18 0.74
C ALA A 275 -6.09 -3.23 -0.32
N VAL A 276 -6.46 -3.39 -1.60
CA VAL A 276 -5.85 -2.64 -2.69
C VAL A 276 -6.85 -2.16 -3.73
N VAL A 277 -6.68 -0.91 -4.15
CA VAL A 277 -7.37 -0.32 -5.30
C VAL A 277 -6.81 -0.88 -6.62
N SER A 278 -7.68 -1.13 -7.59
CA SER A 278 -7.27 -1.60 -8.92
C SER A 278 -6.26 -0.64 -9.57
N ARG A 279 -5.14 -1.17 -10.10
CA ARG A 279 -4.05 -0.42 -10.75
C ARG A 279 -3.27 0.62 -9.91
N ALA A 280 -3.68 0.88 -8.67
CA ALA A 280 -2.98 1.76 -7.74
C ALA A 280 -1.57 1.23 -7.37
N PRO A 281 -0.58 2.12 -7.11
CA PRO A 281 0.68 1.74 -6.49
C PRO A 281 0.43 1.16 -5.09
N ARG A 282 1.16 0.10 -4.74
CA ARG A 282 1.00 -0.62 -3.49
C ARG A 282 2.32 -1.18 -2.99
N ALA A 283 2.43 -1.28 -1.67
CA ALA A 283 3.52 -1.99 -0.99
C ALA A 283 2.99 -2.72 0.24
N PHE A 284 3.71 -3.76 0.65
CA PHE A 284 3.30 -4.67 1.70
C PHE A 284 4.31 -4.66 2.85
N ALA A 285 3.86 -4.84 4.08
CA ALA A 285 4.73 -5.01 5.24
C ALA A 285 4.17 -6.07 6.19
N HIS A 286 5.05 -6.74 6.92
CA HIS A 286 4.66 -7.71 7.94
C HIS A 286 4.20 -7.02 9.24
N ARG A 287 3.04 -6.38 9.14
CA ARG A 287 2.37 -5.64 10.22
C ARG A 287 0.91 -6.05 10.32
N SER A 288 0.38 -6.01 11.54
CA SER A 288 -1.04 -6.28 11.83
C SER A 288 -1.91 -5.08 11.50
N HIS A 289 -3.23 -5.26 11.46
CA HIS A 289 -4.17 -4.18 11.16
C HIS A 289 -4.07 -3.00 12.16
N SER A 290 -3.92 -3.32 13.45
CA SER A 290 -3.73 -2.34 14.53
C SER A 290 -2.93 -2.97 15.70
N GLY A 291 -2.78 -2.24 16.81
CA GLY A 291 -2.03 -2.66 17.99
C GLY A 291 -0.54 -2.29 17.97
N PRO A 292 0.27 -2.78 18.93
CA PRO A 292 1.70 -2.44 19.05
C PRO A 292 2.58 -2.85 17.85
N TYR A 293 2.13 -3.84 17.08
CA TYR A 293 2.73 -4.28 15.82
C TYR A 293 1.95 -3.80 14.58
N GLY A 294 1.03 -2.85 14.80
CA GLY A 294 0.09 -2.36 13.82
C GLY A 294 0.75 -1.55 12.70
N ILE A 295 0.10 -1.59 11.54
CA ILE A 295 0.61 -0.98 10.30
C ILE A 295 0.76 0.53 10.38
N VAL A 296 -0.15 1.24 11.08
CA VAL A 296 -0.09 2.69 11.23
C VAL A 296 1.11 3.10 12.08
N ASN A 297 1.40 2.35 13.15
CA ASN A 297 2.42 2.69 14.12
C ASN A 297 3.79 2.10 13.75
N SER A 298 4.07 1.99 12.45
CA SER A 298 5.25 1.31 11.91
C SER A 298 6.19 2.25 11.15
N GLU A 299 7.49 2.02 11.31
CA GLU A 299 8.53 2.69 10.55
C GLU A 299 8.36 2.41 9.04
N GLU A 300 7.99 1.19 8.65
CA GLU A 300 7.72 0.81 7.26
C GLU A 300 6.58 1.66 6.65
N GLY A 301 5.51 1.87 7.42
CA GLY A 301 4.36 2.67 7.04
C GLY A 301 4.72 4.14 6.85
N TYR A 302 5.39 4.72 7.84
CA TYR A 302 5.86 6.10 7.75
C TYR A 302 6.83 6.31 6.57
N GLN A 303 7.77 5.40 6.38
CA GLN A 303 8.78 5.56 5.35
C GLN A 303 8.19 5.43 3.94
N ASN A 304 7.15 4.63 3.75
CA ASN A 304 6.36 4.61 2.52
C ASN A 304 5.51 5.89 2.35
N LEU A 305 4.81 6.33 3.39
CA LEU A 305 4.01 7.58 3.38
C LEU A 305 4.88 8.77 2.97
N ARG A 306 5.98 8.99 3.69
CA ARG A 306 6.93 10.08 3.44
C ARG A 306 7.45 10.07 2.00
N ARG A 307 7.86 8.89 1.51
CA ARG A 307 8.39 8.74 0.15
C ARG A 307 7.32 8.96 -0.92
N PHE A 308 6.10 8.50 -0.70
CA PHE A 308 5.00 8.73 -1.62
C PHE A 308 4.60 10.21 -1.69
N LEU A 309 4.55 10.90 -0.54
CA LEU A 309 4.20 12.32 -0.49
C LEU A 309 5.33 13.19 -1.05
N PHE A 310 6.59 12.95 -0.70
CA PHE A 310 7.68 13.91 -0.94
C PHE A 310 8.85 13.36 -1.77
N GLY A 311 8.83 12.09 -2.16
CA GLY A 311 9.88 11.45 -2.96
C GLY A 311 10.07 12.10 -4.32
N GLN A 312 11.24 11.88 -4.92
CA GLN A 312 11.63 12.48 -6.20
C GLN A 312 11.53 11.50 -7.37
N VAL A 313 11.48 10.19 -7.09
CA VAL A 313 11.45 9.15 -8.12
C VAL A 313 10.45 8.08 -7.72
N ARG A 314 9.56 7.71 -8.64
CA ARG A 314 8.73 6.52 -8.54
C ARG A 314 9.43 5.37 -9.24
N VAL A 315 9.40 4.18 -8.62
CA VAL A 315 9.81 2.93 -9.21
C VAL A 315 8.68 1.91 -9.14
N ASP A 316 8.42 1.19 -10.22
CA ASP A 316 7.53 0.04 -10.21
C ASP A 316 8.30 -1.19 -10.70
N LEU A 317 8.12 -2.33 -10.03
CA LEU A 317 8.70 -3.59 -10.46
C LEU A 317 7.61 -4.59 -10.83
N ARG A 318 7.81 -5.26 -11.96
CA ARG A 318 7.01 -6.41 -12.39
C ARG A 318 7.90 -7.59 -12.78
N LEU A 319 7.35 -8.79 -12.70
CA LEU A 319 7.94 -10.03 -13.19
C LEU A 319 7.20 -10.48 -14.45
N SER A 320 7.91 -10.70 -15.54
CA SER A 320 7.42 -11.40 -16.73
C SER A 320 8.09 -12.75 -16.79
N VAL A 321 7.30 -13.81 -16.86
CA VAL A 321 7.80 -15.19 -16.91
C VAL A 321 7.82 -15.61 -18.37
N ASP A 322 8.98 -16.08 -18.84
CA ASP A 322 9.14 -16.57 -20.20
C ASP A 322 8.90 -18.09 -20.27
N GLU A 323 9.38 -18.82 -19.25
CA GLU A 323 9.37 -20.29 -19.25
C GLU A 323 9.46 -20.86 -17.83
N ILE A 324 8.69 -21.90 -17.58
CA ILE A 324 8.73 -22.75 -16.39
C ILE A 324 8.97 -24.19 -16.85
N MET A 325 9.99 -24.83 -16.29
CA MET A 325 10.30 -26.24 -16.53
C MET A 325 9.82 -27.05 -15.33
N LEU A 326 9.02 -28.09 -15.58
CA LEU A 326 8.57 -29.02 -14.56
C LEU A 326 9.65 -30.07 -14.26
N PRO A 327 9.60 -30.74 -13.09
CA PRO A 327 10.37 -31.96 -12.86
C PRO A 327 10.08 -32.98 -13.98
N PRO A 328 11.06 -33.80 -14.42
CA PRO A 328 10.90 -34.70 -15.57
C PRO A 328 9.65 -35.58 -15.48
N ASN A 329 9.44 -36.25 -14.35
CA ASN A 329 8.32 -37.18 -14.19
C ASN A 329 6.95 -36.47 -14.12
N VAL A 330 6.90 -35.26 -13.57
CA VAL A 330 5.70 -34.41 -13.60
C VAL A 330 5.41 -33.93 -15.04
N GLN A 331 6.45 -33.59 -15.80
CA GLN A 331 6.31 -33.25 -17.23
C GLN A 331 5.76 -34.44 -18.02
N GLU A 332 6.25 -35.65 -17.78
CA GLU A 332 5.73 -36.87 -18.43
C GLU A 332 4.24 -37.08 -18.15
N GLN A 333 3.78 -36.83 -16.91
CA GLN A 333 2.33 -36.89 -16.60
C GLN A 333 1.53 -35.85 -17.39
N ARG A 334 2.05 -34.62 -17.50
CA ARG A 334 1.41 -33.55 -18.28
C ARG A 334 1.37 -33.90 -19.77
N ASP A 335 2.46 -34.42 -20.32
CA ASP A 335 2.56 -34.82 -21.72
C ASP A 335 1.65 -36.02 -22.03
N ALA A 336 1.37 -36.87 -21.05
CA ALA A 336 0.38 -37.95 -21.11
C ALA A 336 -1.08 -37.47 -21.00
N GLY A 337 -1.31 -36.15 -20.93
CA GLY A 337 -2.65 -35.55 -20.90
C GLY A 337 -3.31 -35.54 -19.53
N LYS A 338 -2.58 -35.80 -18.45
CA LYS A 338 -3.10 -35.68 -17.09
C LYS A 338 -3.18 -34.22 -16.65
N ASP A 339 -4.09 -33.96 -15.72
CA ASP A 339 -4.23 -32.63 -15.14
C ASP A 339 -3.10 -32.37 -14.14
N VAL A 340 -2.29 -31.33 -14.39
CA VAL A 340 -1.14 -30.97 -13.56
C VAL A 340 -1.33 -29.57 -13.00
N GLU A 341 -1.48 -29.48 -11.69
CA GLU A 341 -1.65 -28.22 -10.97
C GLU A 341 -0.43 -27.92 -10.08
N ALA A 342 -0.08 -26.65 -9.98
CA ALA A 342 0.91 -26.17 -9.01
C ALA A 342 0.71 -24.68 -8.73
N ASN A 343 1.11 -24.23 -7.54
CA ASN A 343 1.04 -22.82 -7.13
C ASN A 343 2.43 -22.30 -6.73
N TYR A 344 3.05 -21.51 -7.60
CA TYR A 344 4.35 -20.91 -7.36
C TYR A 344 4.24 -19.77 -6.36
N ASN A 345 5.08 -19.81 -5.34
CA ASN A 345 5.27 -18.70 -4.42
C ASN A 345 6.44 -17.83 -4.87
N ILE A 346 6.23 -16.51 -4.89
CA ILE A 346 7.25 -15.52 -5.21
C ILE A 346 7.44 -14.61 -3.98
N ASP A 347 8.61 -14.71 -3.38
CA ASP A 347 9.09 -13.80 -2.34
C ASP A 347 9.60 -12.53 -3.00
N VAL A 348 9.21 -11.37 -2.46
CA VAL A 348 9.72 -10.08 -2.90
C VAL A 348 9.91 -9.16 -1.71
N THR A 349 11.14 -8.69 -1.54
CA THR A 349 11.46 -7.66 -0.56
C THR A 349 12.19 -6.48 -1.20
N ALA A 350 11.98 -5.28 -0.69
CA ALA A 350 12.65 -4.07 -1.15
C ALA A 350 13.12 -3.21 0.02
N LYS A 351 14.37 -2.71 -0.06
CA LYS A 351 14.96 -1.79 0.92
C LYS A 351 15.75 -0.68 0.24
N VAL A 352 15.83 0.48 0.88
CA VAL A 352 16.82 1.50 0.51
C VAL A 352 18.12 1.30 1.30
N ARG A 353 19.21 1.90 0.82
CA ARG A 353 20.51 1.88 1.49
C ARG A 353 20.36 2.35 2.96
N GLY A 354 20.96 1.60 3.88
CA GLY A 354 20.96 1.92 5.33
C GLY A 354 19.64 1.67 6.06
N ALA A 355 18.58 1.21 5.38
CA ALA A 355 17.30 0.95 6.05
C ALA A 355 17.33 -0.33 6.90
N GLY A 356 17.00 -0.18 8.19
CA GLY A 356 16.70 -1.29 9.10
C GLY A 356 15.27 -1.85 8.95
N TYR A 357 14.53 -1.39 7.95
CA TYR A 357 13.13 -1.72 7.67
C TYR A 357 12.96 -2.11 6.19
N PHE A 358 11.79 -2.64 5.83
CA PHE A 358 11.43 -2.93 4.45
C PHE A 358 10.48 -1.86 3.91
N LEU A 359 10.69 -1.44 2.65
CA LEU A 359 9.68 -0.65 1.92
C LEU A 359 8.60 -1.56 1.35
N ASN A 360 8.96 -2.79 0.98
CA ASN A 360 8.04 -3.85 0.61
C ASN A 360 8.56 -5.17 1.17
N GLU A 361 7.67 -6.00 1.70
CA GLU A 361 7.99 -7.35 2.18
C GLU A 361 6.81 -8.29 1.96
N ARG A 362 7.06 -9.34 1.17
CA ARG A 362 6.17 -10.47 0.95
C ARG A 362 7.00 -11.74 0.94
N ARG A 363 6.66 -12.71 1.79
CA ARG A 363 7.41 -13.95 1.94
C ARG A 363 6.55 -15.17 2.23
N VAL A 364 7.01 -16.35 1.84
CA VAL A 364 6.35 -17.62 2.16
C VAL A 364 6.32 -17.87 3.66
N ILE A 365 7.43 -17.64 4.36
CA ILE A 365 7.51 -17.81 5.82
C ILE A 365 6.57 -16.88 6.60
N GLN A 366 6.13 -15.79 5.98
CA GLN A 366 5.16 -14.84 6.52
C GLN A 366 3.74 -15.07 5.97
N GLU A 367 3.56 -16.14 5.18
CA GLU A 367 2.32 -16.48 4.49
C GLU A 367 1.74 -15.31 3.69
N SER A 368 2.64 -14.55 3.06
CA SER A 368 2.31 -13.31 2.35
C SER A 368 2.92 -13.26 0.93
N ALA A 369 3.66 -14.29 0.51
CA ALA A 369 4.22 -14.39 -0.83
C ALA A 369 3.18 -14.15 -1.94
N ILE A 370 3.64 -13.71 -3.10
CA ILE A 370 2.77 -13.69 -4.29
C ILE A 370 2.54 -15.14 -4.70
N ARG A 371 1.28 -15.55 -4.82
CA ARG A 371 0.90 -16.88 -5.32
C ARG A 371 0.46 -16.79 -6.77
N LYS A 372 0.99 -17.68 -7.61
CA LYS A 372 0.65 -17.78 -9.02
C LYS A 372 0.47 -19.25 -9.45
N PRO A 373 -0.71 -19.63 -9.96
CA PRO A 373 -0.91 -20.94 -10.58
C PRO A 373 0.07 -21.20 -11.73
N LEU A 374 0.37 -22.47 -12.00
CA LEU A 374 1.26 -22.90 -13.09
C LEU A 374 0.87 -22.29 -14.44
N GLU A 375 -0.43 -22.31 -14.77
CA GLU A 375 -0.94 -21.76 -16.03
C GLU A 375 -0.72 -20.24 -16.11
N GLU A 376 -0.94 -19.50 -15.02
CA GLU A 376 -0.64 -18.07 -14.96
C GLU A 376 0.86 -17.76 -15.05
N MET A 377 1.72 -18.64 -14.53
CA MET A 377 3.17 -18.51 -14.69
C MET A 377 3.61 -18.82 -16.12
N ALA A 378 2.85 -19.59 -16.89
CA ALA A 378 3.17 -19.94 -18.27
C ALA A 378 2.63 -18.91 -19.30
N HIS A 379 1.71 -18.03 -18.91
CA HIS A 379 1.16 -16.99 -19.78
C HIS A 379 2.16 -15.83 -19.99
N GLN A 380 2.78 -15.79 -21.17
CA GLN A 380 3.86 -14.85 -21.51
C GLN A 380 3.42 -13.38 -21.60
N ASP A 381 2.12 -13.11 -21.84
CA ASP A 381 1.61 -11.77 -22.11
C ASP A 381 1.27 -10.95 -20.85
N GLU A 382 1.22 -11.57 -19.66
CA GLU A 382 0.87 -10.89 -18.42
C GLU A 382 2.03 -10.80 -17.42
N SER A 383 2.51 -9.58 -17.19
CA SER A 383 3.50 -9.31 -16.15
C SER A 383 2.85 -9.28 -14.76
N THR A 384 3.41 -10.03 -13.81
CA THR A 384 3.02 -10.02 -12.40
C THR A 384 3.53 -8.75 -11.71
N TYR A 385 2.64 -7.96 -11.14
CA TYR A 385 3.00 -6.79 -10.34
C TYR A 385 3.67 -7.22 -9.02
N LEU A 386 4.84 -6.65 -8.71
CA LEU A 386 5.58 -6.98 -7.49
C LEU A 386 5.41 -5.90 -6.41
N PHE A 387 5.78 -4.65 -6.70
CA PHE A 387 5.54 -3.51 -5.80
C PHE A 387 5.75 -2.16 -6.52
N SER A 388 5.31 -1.08 -5.88
CA SER A 388 5.69 0.30 -6.21
C SER A 388 6.45 0.89 -5.03
N GLY A 389 7.56 1.56 -5.31
CA GLY A 389 8.35 2.28 -4.33
C GLY A 389 8.61 3.71 -4.78
N TYR A 390 8.98 4.56 -3.83
CA TYR A 390 9.34 5.94 -4.10
C TYR A 390 10.69 6.23 -3.45
N LEU A 391 11.60 6.89 -4.14
CA LEU A 391 12.94 7.18 -3.63
C LEU A 391 13.00 8.63 -3.14
N HIS A 392 13.61 8.82 -1.97
CA HIS A 392 13.71 10.11 -1.31
C HIS A 392 15.16 10.48 -1.04
N LYS A 393 15.56 11.70 -1.39
CA LYS A 393 16.94 12.21 -1.27
C LYS A 393 17.45 12.25 0.18
N ALA A 394 16.58 12.40 1.17
CA ALA A 394 16.98 12.34 2.58
C ALA A 394 17.51 10.95 3.01
N GLY A 395 17.35 9.92 2.18
CA GLY A 395 17.98 8.60 2.40
C GLY A 395 19.44 8.52 1.93
N LYS A 396 20.04 9.62 1.47
CA LYS A 396 21.46 9.68 1.12
C LYS A 396 22.31 9.94 2.36
N SER A 397 23.52 9.37 2.39
CA SER A 397 24.56 9.85 3.31
C SER A 397 24.92 11.29 2.94
N GLN A 398 25.01 12.17 3.93
CA GLN A 398 25.29 13.60 3.74
C GLN A 398 26.64 13.86 3.06
N ASP A 399 27.59 12.92 3.19
CA ASP A 399 28.95 13.04 2.66
C ASP A 399 29.14 12.41 1.26
N SER A 400 28.07 11.85 0.68
CA SER A 400 28.14 11.20 -0.63
C SER A 400 28.00 12.21 -1.76
N GLN A 401 29.09 12.43 -2.51
CA GLN A 401 29.08 13.15 -3.80
C GLN A 401 28.21 12.44 -4.86
N ASP A 402 27.88 11.15 -4.67
CA ASP A 402 27.02 10.42 -5.59
C ASP A 402 25.55 10.86 -5.46
N THR A 403 24.98 11.26 -6.59
CA THR A 403 23.57 11.66 -6.70
C THR A 403 22.61 10.48 -6.80
N ALA A 404 23.08 9.24 -6.86
CA ALA A 404 22.24 8.05 -6.91
C ALA A 404 21.31 7.91 -5.72
N LEU A 405 20.07 7.51 -6.02
CA LEU A 405 19.15 6.93 -5.05
C LEU A 405 19.23 5.41 -5.18
N GLY A 406 19.87 4.79 -4.19
CA GLY A 406 20.14 3.36 -4.18
C GLY A 406 19.07 2.55 -3.43
N PHE A 407 18.66 1.42 -4.02
CA PHE A 407 17.79 0.44 -3.37
C PHE A 407 18.15 -0.97 -3.80
N ILE A 408 17.74 -1.96 -3.00
CA ILE A 408 17.90 -3.37 -3.29
C ILE A 408 16.54 -4.04 -3.37
N ILE A 409 16.46 -5.07 -4.19
CA ILE A 409 15.33 -5.99 -4.25
C ILE A 409 15.88 -7.40 -4.07
N HIS A 410 15.29 -8.17 -3.17
CA HIS A 410 15.46 -9.62 -3.17
C HIS A 410 14.19 -10.26 -3.72
N ILE A 411 14.37 -11.17 -4.66
CA ILE A 411 13.29 -11.97 -5.26
C ILE A 411 13.67 -13.45 -5.18
N SER A 412 12.70 -14.28 -4.83
CA SER A 412 12.86 -15.73 -4.83
C SER A 412 11.60 -16.40 -5.37
N ILE A 413 11.77 -17.50 -6.10
CA ILE A 413 10.67 -18.36 -6.56
C ILE A 413 10.94 -19.74 -5.97
N GLU A 414 9.97 -20.31 -5.28
CA GLU A 414 10.07 -21.64 -4.66
C GLU A 414 9.52 -22.73 -5.60
N VAL A 415 10.08 -23.94 -5.48
CA VAL A 415 9.54 -25.15 -6.09
C VAL A 415 8.22 -25.47 -5.38
N PRO A 416 7.08 -25.47 -6.09
CA PRO A 416 5.77 -25.68 -5.50
C PRO A 416 5.53 -27.17 -5.23
N ALA A 417 4.51 -27.47 -4.42
CA ALA A 417 3.88 -28.78 -4.46
C ALA A 417 3.17 -28.96 -5.81
N TYR A 418 3.45 -30.07 -6.48
CA TYR A 418 2.75 -30.47 -7.71
C TYR A 418 1.60 -31.42 -7.38
N GLN A 419 0.49 -31.29 -8.11
CA GLN A 419 -0.62 -32.23 -8.09
C GLN A 419 -0.85 -32.80 -9.49
N VAL A 420 -1.08 -34.10 -9.57
CA VAL A 420 -1.45 -34.80 -10.81
C VAL A 420 -2.79 -35.49 -10.57
N ASP A 421 -3.80 -35.19 -11.39
CA ASP A 421 -5.18 -35.68 -11.25
C ASP A 421 -5.71 -35.54 -9.80
N ASN A 422 -5.53 -34.35 -9.21
CA ASN A 422 -5.90 -34.00 -7.83
C ASN A 422 -5.17 -34.79 -6.71
N ARG A 423 -4.03 -35.41 -7.02
CA ARG A 423 -3.19 -36.09 -6.02
C ARG A 423 -1.82 -35.44 -5.95
N PHE A 424 -1.34 -35.16 -4.73
CA PHE A 424 0.00 -34.64 -4.54
C PHE A 424 1.04 -35.62 -5.08
N TRP A 425 1.93 -35.08 -5.92
CA TRP A 425 3.11 -35.75 -6.41
C TRP A 425 4.27 -35.33 -5.53
N PHE A 426 4.95 -36.27 -4.87
CA PHE A 426 6.11 -35.96 -3.99
C PHE A 426 7.43 -36.50 -4.53
N ASP A 427 7.39 -37.26 -5.63
CA ASP A 427 8.58 -37.90 -6.19
C ASP A 427 9.39 -36.91 -7.02
N ASP A 428 10.72 -37.02 -6.96
CA ASP A 428 11.70 -36.37 -7.85
C ASP A 428 11.87 -34.84 -7.72
N TYR A 429 11.42 -34.23 -6.62
CA TYR A 429 11.74 -32.85 -6.27
C TYR A 429 11.68 -32.60 -4.76
N TYR A 430 12.29 -31.50 -4.32
CA TYR A 430 12.18 -31.01 -2.94
C TYR A 430 11.25 -29.80 -2.92
N GLU A 431 10.06 -29.96 -2.35
CA GLU A 431 9.14 -28.84 -2.12
C GLU A 431 9.80 -27.76 -1.27
N GLY A 432 9.63 -26.49 -1.64
CA GLY A 432 10.16 -25.35 -0.90
C GLY A 432 11.63 -25.01 -1.20
N GLU A 433 12.32 -25.81 -2.04
CA GLU A 433 13.62 -25.38 -2.58
C GLU A 433 13.47 -24.14 -3.47
N ARG A 434 14.57 -23.41 -3.68
CA ARG A 434 14.54 -22.18 -4.47
C ARG A 434 14.83 -22.48 -5.94
N LEU A 435 13.76 -22.48 -6.74
CA LEU A 435 13.84 -22.49 -8.20
C LEU A 435 14.67 -21.32 -8.74
N PHE A 436 14.54 -20.16 -8.09
CA PHE A 436 15.33 -18.97 -8.37
C PHE A 436 15.48 -18.13 -7.09
N SER A 437 16.64 -17.50 -6.90
CA SER A 437 16.85 -16.51 -5.83
C SER A 437 17.94 -15.53 -6.22
N GLU A 438 17.65 -14.24 -6.13
CA GLU A 438 18.61 -13.20 -6.47
C GLU A 438 18.36 -11.92 -5.67
N THR A 439 19.45 -11.22 -5.35
CA THR A 439 19.40 -9.85 -4.85
C THR A 439 19.95 -8.90 -5.90
N ILE A 440 19.14 -7.93 -6.30
CA ILE A 440 19.49 -6.95 -7.33
C ILE A 440 19.66 -5.59 -6.67
N THR A 441 20.82 -4.98 -6.89
CA THR A 441 21.09 -3.62 -6.46
C THR A 441 20.79 -2.66 -7.59
N PHE A 442 20.11 -1.55 -7.28
CA PHE A 442 19.76 -0.49 -8.22
C PHE A 442 20.32 0.85 -7.75
N GLU A 443 20.75 1.66 -8.71
CA GLU A 443 21.07 3.07 -8.52
C GLU A 443 20.34 3.91 -9.56
N VAL A 444 19.47 4.80 -9.09
CA VAL A 444 18.70 5.68 -9.97
C VAL A 444 19.21 7.11 -9.85
N ARG A 445 19.54 7.74 -10.98
CA ARG A 445 19.90 9.16 -11.06
C ARG A 445 18.94 9.86 -12.00
N THR A 446 18.33 10.93 -11.51
CA THR A 446 17.33 11.71 -12.25
C THR A 446 17.80 13.15 -12.36
N THR A 447 17.78 13.67 -13.58
CA THR A 447 17.95 15.09 -13.93
C THR A 447 16.62 15.63 -14.46
N MET A 448 16.55 16.92 -14.84
CA MET A 448 15.31 17.49 -15.39
C MET A 448 14.81 16.69 -16.62
N ASP A 449 15.73 16.29 -17.50
CA ASP A 449 15.39 15.71 -18.81
C ASP A 449 15.66 14.21 -18.94
N LYS A 450 16.41 13.63 -18.00
CA LYS A 450 16.90 12.24 -18.12
C LYS A 450 16.87 11.50 -16.79
N THR A 451 16.31 10.29 -16.82
CA THR A 451 16.47 9.26 -15.78
C THR A 451 17.47 8.21 -16.27
N THR A 452 18.45 7.87 -15.44
CA THR A 452 19.38 6.76 -15.69
C THR A 452 19.30 5.76 -14.55
N VAL A 453 19.36 4.49 -14.88
CA VAL A 453 19.35 3.39 -13.92
C VAL A 453 20.61 2.57 -14.13
N ARG A 454 21.31 2.26 -13.04
CA ARG A 454 22.31 1.18 -13.03
C ARG A 454 21.78 0.05 -12.17
N TYR A 455 22.16 -1.18 -12.51
CA TYR A 455 21.78 -2.36 -11.73
C TYR A 455 22.91 -3.39 -11.66
N GLY A 456 22.79 -4.34 -10.72
CA GLY A 456 23.68 -5.49 -10.66
C GLY A 456 23.08 -6.62 -9.85
N LEU A 457 23.24 -7.84 -10.37
CA LEU A 457 22.81 -9.09 -9.75
C LEU A 457 23.90 -9.54 -8.78
N SER A 458 23.56 -9.85 -7.53
CA SER A 458 24.55 -10.18 -6.51
C SER A 458 25.33 -11.45 -6.86
N SER A 459 24.69 -12.43 -7.51
CA SER A 459 25.35 -13.65 -8.00
C SER A 459 26.45 -13.41 -9.05
N GLN A 460 26.44 -12.26 -9.73
CA GLN A 460 27.35 -11.96 -10.85
C GLN A 460 28.27 -10.78 -10.57
N ALA A 461 27.77 -9.73 -9.92
CA ALA A 461 28.49 -8.49 -9.64
C ALA A 461 29.09 -8.45 -8.23
N GLY A 462 28.65 -9.35 -7.34
CA GLY A 462 28.91 -9.26 -5.90
C GLY A 462 27.90 -8.36 -5.17
N VAL A 463 27.87 -8.51 -3.85
CA VAL A 463 26.87 -7.87 -2.98
C VAL A 463 26.94 -6.34 -3.08
N GLY A 464 25.77 -5.71 -3.27
CA GLY A 464 25.62 -4.26 -3.21
C GLY A 464 26.17 -3.48 -4.40
N LYS A 465 26.56 -4.14 -5.50
CA LYS A 465 27.15 -3.48 -6.68
C LYS A 465 26.14 -3.28 -7.81
N ALA A 466 26.02 -2.05 -8.32
CA ALA A 466 25.25 -1.70 -9.52
C ALA A 466 26.18 -1.38 -10.70
N ASN A 467 26.78 -2.42 -11.31
CA ASN A 467 27.84 -2.26 -12.30
C ASN A 467 27.36 -2.21 -13.77
N ARG A 468 26.09 -2.53 -14.05
CA ARG A 468 25.51 -2.51 -15.41
C ARG A 468 24.71 -1.25 -15.63
N MET A 469 24.84 -0.64 -16.82
CA MET A 469 23.93 0.40 -17.27
C MET A 469 22.59 -0.25 -17.65
N GLY A 470 21.49 0.27 -17.11
CA GLY A 470 20.15 -0.09 -17.51
C GLY A 470 19.68 0.79 -18.65
N ASP A 471 19.16 0.19 -19.71
CA ASP A 471 18.53 0.89 -20.81
C ASP A 471 17.01 0.98 -20.60
N LEU A 472 16.47 2.21 -20.59
CA LEU A 472 15.04 2.52 -20.45
C LEU A 472 14.48 2.86 -21.85
N THR A 473 14.52 1.92 -22.79
CA THR A 473 14.13 2.17 -24.20
C THR A 473 12.77 1.61 -24.57
N GLN A 474 12.35 0.50 -23.96
CA GLN A 474 11.07 -0.12 -24.30
C GLN A 474 9.92 0.61 -23.62
N ALA A 475 8.90 0.98 -24.37
CA ALA A 475 7.68 1.59 -23.84
C ALA A 475 6.56 0.57 -23.74
N ASP A 476 5.78 0.61 -22.66
CA ASP A 476 4.53 -0.13 -22.59
C ASP A 476 3.43 0.54 -23.44
N ASN A 477 2.24 -0.07 -23.52
CA ASN A 477 1.09 0.45 -24.26
C ASN A 477 0.62 1.85 -23.78
N LYS A 478 1.15 2.35 -22.66
CA LYS A 478 0.90 3.69 -22.11
C LYS A 478 2.10 4.63 -22.30
N GLY A 479 3.07 4.26 -23.12
CA GLY A 479 4.29 5.04 -23.38
C GLY A 479 5.32 5.02 -22.25
N ARG A 480 5.10 4.24 -21.18
CA ARG A 480 6.01 4.22 -20.01
C ARG A 480 7.23 3.38 -20.33
N ARG A 481 8.41 3.98 -20.22
CA ARG A 481 9.67 3.30 -20.49
C ARG A 481 10.09 2.40 -19.33
N PHE A 482 10.55 1.20 -19.64
CA PHE A 482 10.99 0.22 -18.65
C PHE A 482 12.32 -0.43 -19.03
N LEU A 483 13.06 -0.83 -18.00
CA LEU A 483 14.30 -1.60 -18.06
C LEU A 483 13.94 -3.07 -17.94
N GLN A 484 14.40 -3.88 -18.90
CA GLN A 484 14.32 -5.34 -18.83
C GLN A 484 15.59 -5.93 -18.23
N ILE A 485 15.46 -6.78 -17.22
CA ILE A 485 16.58 -7.48 -16.59
C ILE A 485 16.31 -8.98 -16.69
N PRO A 486 17.02 -9.73 -17.55
CA PRO A 486 16.84 -11.17 -17.65
C PRO A 486 17.28 -11.86 -16.35
N ILE A 487 16.47 -12.82 -15.89
CA ILE A 487 16.68 -13.61 -14.68
C ILE A 487 16.34 -15.09 -14.93
N GLY A 488 16.91 -15.98 -14.11
CA GLY A 488 16.79 -17.42 -14.30
C GLY A 488 17.80 -17.98 -15.31
N PHE A 489 17.51 -19.15 -15.89
CA PHE A 489 18.40 -19.79 -16.86
C PHE A 489 18.47 -19.02 -18.19
N ARG A 490 19.58 -19.17 -18.94
CA ARG A 490 19.78 -18.45 -20.21
C ARG A 490 18.92 -19.05 -21.33
N LYS A 491 18.46 -18.21 -22.25
CA LYS A 491 17.77 -18.68 -23.47
C LYS A 491 18.72 -19.55 -24.32
N GLY A 492 18.22 -20.67 -24.83
CA GLY A 492 18.98 -21.57 -25.71
C GLY A 492 20.00 -22.47 -25.01
N VAL A 493 19.86 -22.71 -23.70
CA VAL A 493 20.68 -23.71 -22.99
C VAL A 493 20.26 -25.11 -23.43
N ASN A 494 21.23 -25.96 -23.81
CA ASN A 494 20.98 -27.31 -24.32
C ASN A 494 20.32 -28.25 -23.29
N ASN A 495 20.62 -28.06 -22.00
CA ASN A 495 20.02 -28.84 -20.90
C ASN A 495 19.57 -27.88 -19.79
N PRO A 496 18.38 -27.24 -19.93
CA PRO A 496 17.87 -26.32 -18.92
C PRO A 496 17.54 -27.08 -17.62
N PRO A 497 17.62 -26.41 -16.45
CA PRO A 497 17.28 -27.03 -15.19
C PRO A 497 15.82 -27.50 -15.17
N ARG A 498 15.55 -28.63 -14.51
CA ARG A 498 14.23 -29.24 -14.33
C ARG A 498 14.09 -29.70 -12.86
N PRO A 499 13.26 -29.05 -12.04
CA PRO A 499 12.47 -27.86 -12.38
C PRO A 499 13.35 -26.63 -12.66
N GLY A 500 12.84 -25.69 -13.45
CA GLY A 500 13.58 -24.50 -13.88
C GLY A 500 12.71 -23.28 -14.12
N PHE A 501 13.31 -22.09 -14.05
CA PHE A 501 12.65 -20.81 -14.33
C PHE A 501 13.49 -19.91 -15.23
N ARG A 502 12.84 -19.27 -16.21
CA ARG A 502 13.38 -18.14 -16.98
C ARG A 502 12.35 -17.02 -17.06
N GLY A 503 12.82 -15.79 -16.89
CA GLY A 503 11.99 -14.62 -17.10
C GLY A 503 12.77 -13.32 -17.11
N LYS A 504 12.05 -12.23 -16.91
CA LYS A 504 12.56 -10.87 -16.92
C LYS A 504 11.91 -10.05 -15.82
N LEU A 505 12.70 -9.21 -15.17
CA LEU A 505 12.15 -8.11 -14.37
C LEU A 505 11.97 -6.88 -15.24
N LEU A 506 10.81 -6.24 -15.09
CA LEU A 506 10.45 -5.00 -15.76
C LEU A 506 10.44 -3.89 -14.72
N LEU A 507 11.46 -3.03 -14.74
CA LEU A 507 11.57 -1.89 -13.83
C LEU A 507 11.21 -0.60 -14.58
N THR A 508 10.23 0.15 -14.08
CA THR A 508 10.06 1.56 -14.44
C THR A 508 10.75 2.45 -13.42
N ALA A 509 11.30 3.57 -13.87
CA ALA A 509 11.81 4.63 -13.00
C ALA A 509 11.49 5.99 -13.62
N SER A 510 10.67 6.79 -12.94
CA SER A 510 10.25 8.10 -13.44
C SER A 510 10.35 9.15 -12.34
N PRO A 511 10.60 10.42 -12.70
CA PRO A 511 10.46 11.52 -11.75
C PRO A 511 9.07 11.50 -11.09
N TRP A 512 9.02 11.93 -9.84
CA TRP A 512 7.81 12.08 -9.04
C TRP A 512 7.83 13.46 -8.37
N ASN A 513 6.65 14.05 -8.13
CA ASN A 513 6.53 15.42 -7.59
C ASN A 513 7.18 16.51 -8.44
N LYS A 514 7.12 16.36 -9.77
CA LYS A 514 7.51 17.43 -10.70
C LYS A 514 6.47 18.54 -10.72
#